data_AF-A0A6G5AF80-F1
#
_entry.id   AF-A0A6G5AF80-F1
#
_cell.length_a   1.000
_cell.length_b   1.000
_cell.length_c   1.000
_cell.angle_alpha   90.00
_cell.angle_beta   90.00
_cell.angle_gamma   90.00
#
_symmetry.space_group_name_H-M   'P 1'
#
loop_
_entity.id
_entity.type
_entity.pdbx_description
1 polymer ?
#
loop_
_entity_poly.entity_id
_entity_poly.type
_entity_poly.pdbx_seq_one_letter_code
_entity_poly.pdbx_strand_id
1 'polypeptide(L)'
;KKFQMIGIPLCNKIFFACPKQKSVGTPGLTGLDRLLSFIIVKELQGVLRSLEKGMVKDKSWQELLANMSKNLQPVDGIVQNVGRTYSAALTKVSKTWSVFLESMLKIGQMQILRKAIAHELYTTAKFESKDLVSALQTTNDAVLAEIKAHHRDPSKPYPKEDNPLLMELATYLDWCGLYQPISKIYVTTRPIGNLPLFMMLFTVTHLAKFTYVSSQGGLLSKKGVDSIDGLPFVLGSFTFLKQFHQDNVTQFLAYLGQYVRSLLEEGSVSVAKFSDASIETTNILAYLEILVRHCNVSRKVVLNYVPDYIFDQFRSSS
;
A
#
# COMPACT_ATOMS: atom_id res chain seq x y z
N LYS A 1 -18.93 10.19 -33.23
CA LYS A 1 -17.88 9.29 -33.77
C LYS A 1 -16.63 9.45 -32.90
N LYS A 2 -16.30 8.37 -32.19
CA LYS A 2 -15.11 8.02 -31.39
C LYS A 2 -13.97 9.06 -31.28
N PHE A 3 -13.82 9.62 -30.09
CA PHE A 3 -12.50 9.75 -29.43
C PHE A 3 -12.56 8.87 -28.19
N GLN A 4 -12.11 7.63 -28.35
CA GLN A 4 -12.13 6.61 -27.32
C GLN A 4 -10.79 6.68 -26.58
N MET A 5 -10.87 6.82 -25.26
CA MET A 5 -9.75 6.88 -24.32
C MET A 5 -8.73 5.77 -24.58
N ILE A 6 -7.59 6.15 -25.17
CA ILE A 6 -6.33 5.43 -25.12
C ILE A 6 -5.43 6.30 -24.24
N GLY A 7 -5.65 6.26 -22.92
CA GLY A 7 -5.22 7.33 -22.02
C GLY A 7 -4.46 6.91 -20.78
N ILE A 8 -3.92 5.69 -20.69
CA ILE A 8 -3.27 5.22 -19.45
C ILE A 8 -1.82 4.74 -19.65
N PRO A 9 -1.41 4.07 -20.76
CA PRO A 9 0.01 3.77 -20.95
C PRO A 9 0.80 4.91 -21.61
N LEU A 10 0.16 5.72 -22.46
CA LEU A 10 0.84 6.80 -23.19
C LEU A 10 1.08 8.05 -22.33
N CYS A 11 0.17 8.35 -21.39
CA CYS A 11 0.31 9.53 -20.51
C CYS A 11 1.52 9.39 -19.56
N ASN A 12 1.88 8.16 -19.17
CA ASN A 12 3.02 7.93 -18.28
C ASN A 12 4.37 8.03 -19.00
N LYS A 13 4.45 7.66 -20.28
CA LYS A 13 5.70 7.72 -21.05
C LYS A 13 5.94 9.09 -21.72
N ILE A 14 4.91 9.75 -22.25
CA ILE A 14 5.11 10.97 -23.05
C ILE A 14 5.07 12.24 -22.19
N PHE A 15 4.27 12.28 -21.12
CA PHE A 15 4.19 13.46 -20.24
C PHE A 15 5.39 13.57 -19.29
N PHE A 16 6.07 12.47 -19.00
CA PHE A 16 7.27 12.45 -18.14
C PHE A 16 8.59 12.46 -18.92
N ALA A 17 8.72 11.75 -20.05
CA ALA A 17 10.02 11.58 -20.71
C ALA A 17 10.53 12.77 -21.53
N CYS A 18 9.67 13.72 -21.95
CA CYS A 18 10.10 14.77 -22.89
C CYS A 18 10.14 16.21 -22.31
N PRO A 19 9.14 16.69 -21.53
CA PRO A 19 9.16 18.08 -21.06
C PRO A 19 9.98 18.29 -19.77
N LYS A 20 9.98 17.32 -18.84
CA LYS A 20 10.62 17.49 -17.51
C LYS A 20 12.13 17.31 -17.53
N GLN A 21 12.66 16.36 -18.30
CA GLN A 21 14.09 16.10 -18.33
C GLN A 21 14.88 17.24 -18.99
N LYS A 22 14.32 17.86 -20.04
CA LYS A 22 14.91 19.06 -20.67
C LYS A 22 14.77 20.35 -19.85
N SER A 23 13.88 20.40 -18.87
CA SER A 23 13.58 21.63 -18.11
C SER A 23 14.00 21.61 -16.63
N VAL A 24 14.13 20.43 -16.02
CA VAL A 24 14.34 20.25 -14.56
C VAL A 24 15.62 19.47 -14.24
N GLY A 25 16.02 18.52 -15.11
CA GLY A 25 17.20 17.68 -14.94
C GLY A 25 17.15 16.74 -13.72
N THR A 26 18.18 15.89 -13.59
CA THR A 26 18.35 14.97 -12.44
C THR A 26 18.31 15.68 -11.08
N PRO A 27 19.03 16.81 -10.86
CA PRO A 27 18.99 17.50 -9.57
C PRO A 27 17.59 18.01 -9.19
N GLY A 28 16.82 18.53 -10.15
CA GLY A 28 15.49 19.06 -9.88
C GLY A 28 14.46 17.96 -9.62
N LEU A 29 14.56 16.81 -10.29
CA LEU A 29 13.72 15.64 -10.00
C LEU A 29 14.00 15.09 -8.60
N THR A 30 15.28 14.99 -8.20
CA THR A 30 15.67 14.61 -6.84
C THR A 30 15.17 15.61 -5.79
N GLY A 31 15.25 16.92 -6.09
CA GLY A 31 14.70 17.97 -5.23
C GLY A 31 13.18 17.86 -5.06
N LEU A 32 12.45 17.59 -6.15
CA LEU A 32 11.01 17.38 -6.11
C LEU A 32 10.64 16.13 -5.30
N ASP A 33 11.38 15.03 -5.42
CA ASP A 33 11.16 13.82 -4.63
C ASP A 33 11.34 14.06 -3.13
N ARG A 34 12.37 14.84 -2.76
CA ARG A 34 12.59 15.27 -1.37
C ARG A 34 11.45 16.14 -0.87
N LEU A 35 10.98 17.10 -1.66
CA LEU A 35 9.83 17.94 -1.31
C LEU A 35 8.57 17.09 -1.07
N LEU A 36 8.26 16.16 -1.97
CA LEU A 36 7.14 15.22 -1.82
C LEU A 36 7.29 14.38 -0.54
N SER A 37 8.51 13.97 -0.19
CA SER A 37 8.79 13.26 1.06
C SER A 37 8.39 14.10 2.29
N PHE A 38 8.73 15.39 2.32
CA PHE A 38 8.36 16.28 3.41
C PHE A 38 6.85 16.54 3.49
N ILE A 39 6.18 16.65 2.34
CA ILE A 39 4.72 16.81 2.30
C ILE A 39 4.04 15.54 2.84
N ILE A 40 4.52 14.35 2.45
CA ILE A 40 4.05 13.07 3.01
C ILE A 40 4.23 13.04 4.53
N VAL A 41 5.39 13.46 5.06
CA VAL A 41 5.63 13.55 6.51
C VAL A 41 4.58 14.43 7.19
N LYS A 42 4.32 15.63 6.65
CA LYS A 42 3.34 16.57 7.21
C LYS A 42 1.92 15.99 7.22
N GLU A 43 1.51 15.35 6.12
CA GLU A 43 0.21 14.68 6.01
C GLU A 43 0.09 13.51 6.99
N LEU A 44 1.10 12.64 7.08
CA LEU A 44 1.12 11.52 8.03
C LEU A 44 1.03 12.00 9.48
N GLN A 45 1.75 13.05 9.85
CA GLN A 45 1.64 13.65 11.18
C GLN A 45 0.23 14.22 11.44
N GLY A 46 -0.42 14.80 10.43
CA GLY A 46 -1.81 15.25 10.49
C GLY A 46 -2.77 14.09 10.76
N VAL A 47 -2.60 12.99 10.01
CA VAL A 47 -3.35 11.75 10.16
C VAL A 47 -3.21 11.16 11.56
N LEU A 48 -1.99 11.09 12.09
CA LEU A 48 -1.72 10.57 13.43
C LEU A 48 -2.42 11.41 14.51
N ARG A 49 -2.40 12.73 14.39
CA ARG A 49 -3.14 13.63 15.30
C ARG A 49 -4.65 13.44 15.20
N SER A 50 -5.17 13.20 13.99
CA SER A 50 -6.59 12.92 13.78
C SER A 50 -7.00 11.58 14.43
N LEU A 51 -6.21 10.52 14.24
CA LEU A 51 -6.44 9.22 14.89
C LEU A 51 -6.34 9.29 16.41
N GLU A 52 -5.37 10.04 16.95
CA GLU A 52 -5.24 10.21 18.40
C GLU A 52 -6.53 10.82 19.00
N LYS A 53 -7.08 11.84 18.34
CA LYS A 53 -8.33 12.49 18.79
C LYS A 53 -9.57 11.63 18.55
N GLY A 54 -9.71 11.06 17.35
CA GLY A 54 -10.93 10.40 16.90
C GLY A 54 -11.03 8.91 17.23
N MET A 55 -9.93 8.26 17.58
CA MET A 55 -9.91 6.82 17.89
C MET A 55 -9.28 6.52 19.25
N VAL A 56 -8.11 7.10 19.56
CA VAL A 56 -7.39 6.78 20.82
C VAL A 56 -8.08 7.38 22.04
N LYS A 57 -8.54 8.62 21.95
CA LYS A 57 -9.22 9.33 23.06
C LYS A 57 -10.72 9.06 23.13
N ASP A 58 -11.32 8.51 22.07
CA ASP A 58 -12.75 8.19 22.02
C ASP A 58 -13.01 6.79 22.61
N LYS A 59 -13.60 6.75 23.81
CA LYS A 59 -13.95 5.50 24.52
C LYS A 59 -14.86 4.60 23.70
N SER A 60 -15.81 5.17 22.95
CA SER A 60 -16.75 4.40 22.14
C SER A 60 -16.07 3.65 21.00
N TRP A 61 -14.96 4.18 20.47
CA TRP A 61 -14.14 3.50 19.46
C TRP A 61 -13.25 2.44 20.09
N GLN A 62 -12.65 2.74 21.25
CA GLN A 62 -11.83 1.76 21.97
C GLN A 62 -12.65 0.52 22.37
N GLU A 63 -13.84 0.72 22.92
CA GLU A 63 -14.74 -0.39 23.31
C GLU A 63 -15.21 -1.20 22.09
N LEU A 64 -15.60 -0.53 21.00
CA LEU A 64 -16.01 -1.20 19.77
C LEU A 64 -14.90 -2.07 19.20
N LEU A 65 -13.69 -1.52 19.06
CA LEU A 65 -12.55 -2.25 18.49
C LEU A 65 -12.08 -3.37 19.43
N ALA A 66 -12.09 -3.16 20.75
CA ALA A 66 -11.72 -4.18 21.71
C ALA A 66 -12.70 -5.35 21.73
N ASN A 67 -14.00 -5.07 21.68
CA ASN A 67 -15.04 -6.11 21.63
C ASN A 67 -14.96 -6.90 20.33
N MET A 68 -14.79 -6.22 19.19
CA MET A 68 -14.61 -6.90 17.90
C MET A 68 -13.33 -7.74 17.88
N SER A 69 -12.21 -7.18 18.33
CA SER A 69 -10.92 -7.90 18.37
C SER A 69 -11.04 -9.22 19.14
N LYS A 70 -11.77 -9.25 20.26
CA LYS A 70 -12.06 -10.47 21.04
C LYS A 70 -12.98 -11.45 20.28
N ASN A 71 -14.06 -10.94 19.69
CA ASN A 71 -15.05 -11.76 18.99
C ASN A 71 -14.53 -12.39 17.69
N LEU A 72 -13.49 -11.80 17.11
CA LEU A 72 -12.87 -12.25 15.85
C LEU A 72 -11.74 -13.27 16.06
N GLN A 73 -11.43 -13.63 17.31
CA GLN A 73 -10.46 -14.69 17.59
C GLN A 73 -11.11 -16.08 17.51
N PRO A 74 -10.42 -17.09 16.94
CA PRO A 74 -9.12 -16.99 16.26
C PRO A 74 -9.25 -16.35 14.87
N VAL A 75 -8.25 -15.55 14.47
CA VAL A 75 -8.25 -14.85 13.14
C VAL A 75 -8.22 -15.84 11.96
N ASP A 76 -7.79 -17.07 12.20
CA ASP A 76 -7.81 -18.15 11.21
C ASP A 76 -9.20 -18.79 11.01
N GLY A 77 -10.13 -18.53 11.93
CA GLY A 77 -11.50 -19.04 11.88
C GLY A 77 -12.40 -18.29 10.91
N ILE A 78 -13.61 -18.82 10.71
CA ILE A 78 -14.67 -18.21 9.90
C ILE A 78 -15.66 -17.50 10.80
N VAL A 79 -16.06 -16.28 10.42
CA VAL A 79 -17.06 -15.48 11.13
C VAL A 79 -18.43 -15.76 10.55
N GLN A 80 -19.37 -16.19 11.38
CA GLN A 80 -20.76 -16.40 11.00
C GLN A 80 -21.53 -15.07 10.97
N ASN A 81 -22.51 -14.94 10.06
CA ASN A 81 -23.33 -13.74 9.88
C ASN A 81 -22.47 -12.46 9.71
N VAL A 82 -21.66 -12.39 8.64
CA VAL A 82 -20.69 -11.30 8.42
C VAL A 82 -21.40 -9.95 8.42
N GLY A 83 -22.56 -9.86 7.75
CA GLY A 83 -23.36 -8.64 7.72
C GLY A 83 -23.71 -8.12 9.12
N ARG A 84 -24.16 -9.01 10.03
CA ARG A 84 -24.54 -8.61 11.40
C ARG A 84 -23.31 -8.21 12.22
N THR A 85 -22.24 -8.98 12.12
CA THR A 85 -21.02 -8.80 12.93
C THR A 85 -20.28 -7.50 12.60
N TYR A 86 -20.22 -7.12 11.32
CA TYR A 86 -19.44 -5.97 10.86
C TYR A 86 -20.28 -4.70 10.61
N SER A 87 -21.59 -4.79 10.37
CA SER A 87 -22.44 -3.66 9.94
C SER A 87 -22.33 -2.41 10.82
N ALA A 88 -22.37 -2.57 12.15
CA ALA A 88 -22.28 -1.45 13.08
C ALA A 88 -20.94 -0.70 12.95
N ALA A 89 -19.84 -1.44 12.83
CA ALA A 89 -18.50 -0.88 12.71
C ALA A 89 -18.30 -0.22 11.33
N LEU A 90 -18.69 -0.89 10.25
CA LEU A 90 -18.60 -0.34 8.88
C LEU A 90 -19.42 0.94 8.73
N THR A 91 -20.62 0.98 9.31
CA THR A 91 -21.48 2.18 9.32
C THR A 91 -20.83 3.32 10.07
N LYS A 92 -20.23 3.04 11.24
CA LYS A 92 -19.52 4.05 12.05
C LYS A 92 -18.31 4.60 11.28
N VAL A 93 -17.53 3.72 10.63
CA VAL A 93 -16.37 4.12 9.83
C VAL A 93 -16.79 5.04 8.68
N SER A 94 -17.86 4.69 7.96
CA SER A 94 -18.31 5.45 6.78
C SER A 94 -18.73 6.89 7.10
N LYS A 95 -19.06 7.21 8.35
CA LYS A 95 -19.54 8.54 8.76
C LYS A 95 -18.44 9.43 9.38
N THR A 96 -17.40 8.84 9.95
CA THR A 96 -16.47 9.59 10.83
C THR A 96 -15.12 9.93 10.18
N TRP A 97 -14.72 9.23 9.10
CA TRP A 97 -13.33 9.25 8.63
C TRP A 97 -13.11 9.82 7.22
N SER A 98 -13.92 10.81 6.81
CA SER A 98 -13.76 11.49 5.51
C SER A 98 -12.41 12.20 5.37
N VAL A 99 -12.00 12.96 6.39
CA VAL A 99 -10.70 13.65 6.40
C VAL A 99 -9.54 12.67 6.32
N PHE A 100 -9.65 11.54 7.02
CA PHE A 100 -8.63 10.48 6.97
C PHE A 100 -8.55 9.86 5.57
N LEU A 101 -9.70 9.62 4.91
CA LEU A 101 -9.74 9.18 3.51
C LEU A 101 -9.05 10.16 2.57
N GLU A 102 -9.34 11.45 2.67
CA GLU A 102 -8.69 12.47 1.83
C GLU A 102 -7.17 12.47 2.01
N SER A 103 -6.68 12.37 3.25
CA SER A 103 -5.25 12.27 3.51
C SER A 103 -4.64 10.97 2.94
N MET A 104 -5.33 9.83 3.02
CA MET A 104 -4.85 8.59 2.37
C MET A 104 -4.72 8.78 0.85
N LEU A 105 -5.72 9.38 0.21
CA LEU A 105 -5.68 9.65 -1.24
C LEU A 105 -4.53 10.59 -1.61
N LYS A 106 -4.33 11.68 -0.85
CA LYS A 106 -3.20 12.61 -1.05
C LYS A 106 -1.85 11.91 -0.91
N ILE A 107 -1.68 11.10 0.14
CA ILE A 107 -0.46 10.31 0.35
C ILE A 107 -0.24 9.35 -0.82
N GLY A 108 -1.28 8.64 -1.25
CA GLY A 108 -1.21 7.74 -2.39
C GLY A 108 -0.82 8.43 -3.70
N GLN A 109 -1.42 9.59 -3.99
CA GLN A 109 -1.06 10.41 -5.16
C GLN A 109 0.42 10.81 -5.13
N MET A 110 0.91 11.27 -3.97
CA MET A 110 2.32 11.60 -3.80
C MET A 110 3.22 10.37 -3.99
N GLN A 111 2.83 9.20 -3.50
CA GLN A 111 3.59 7.96 -3.69
C GLN A 111 3.67 7.54 -5.17
N ILE A 112 2.59 7.73 -5.94
CA ILE A 112 2.61 7.50 -7.40
C ILE A 112 3.63 8.42 -8.04
N LEU A 113 3.61 9.72 -7.70
CA LEU A 113 4.56 10.69 -8.24
C LEU A 113 6.01 10.33 -7.89
N ARG A 114 6.29 9.96 -6.64
CA ARG A 114 7.62 9.55 -6.21
C ARG A 114 8.11 8.30 -6.94
N LYS A 115 7.22 7.32 -7.19
CA LYS A 115 7.56 6.15 -8.01
C LYS A 115 7.86 6.49 -9.46
N ALA A 116 7.08 7.42 -10.04
CA ALA A 116 7.35 7.89 -11.39
C ALA A 116 8.70 8.62 -11.47
N ILE A 117 9.02 9.46 -10.48
CA ILE A 117 10.32 10.13 -10.37
C ILE A 117 11.46 9.12 -10.25
N ALA A 118 11.36 8.16 -9.32
CA ALA A 118 12.37 7.11 -9.16
C ALA A 118 12.59 6.31 -10.45
N HIS A 119 11.51 5.93 -11.14
CA HIS A 119 11.59 5.23 -12.42
C HIS A 119 12.28 6.08 -13.50
N GLU A 120 11.98 7.37 -13.57
CA GLU A 120 12.59 8.29 -14.53
C GLU A 120 14.09 8.48 -14.27
N LEU A 121 14.46 8.71 -13.00
CA LEU A 121 15.86 8.81 -12.57
C LEU A 121 16.63 7.54 -12.90
N TYR A 122 16.04 6.37 -12.61
CA TYR A 122 16.65 5.08 -12.93
C TYR A 122 16.81 4.86 -14.44
N THR A 123 15.78 5.18 -15.22
CA THR A 123 15.83 5.05 -16.69
C THR A 123 16.92 5.95 -17.28
N THR A 124 17.00 7.18 -16.80
CA THR A 124 18.02 8.16 -17.20
C THR A 124 19.41 7.68 -16.83
N ALA A 125 19.63 7.30 -15.57
CA ALA A 125 20.92 6.82 -15.09
C ALA A 125 21.38 5.56 -15.84
N LYS A 126 20.46 4.66 -16.20
CA LYS A 126 20.77 3.46 -16.98
C LYS A 126 21.15 3.77 -18.43
N PHE A 127 20.59 4.83 -19.00
CA PHE A 127 20.91 5.27 -20.37
C PHE A 127 22.22 6.05 -20.42
N GLU A 128 22.44 6.96 -19.48
CA GLU A 128 23.60 7.87 -19.47
C GLU A 128 24.83 7.28 -18.75
N SER A 129 24.65 6.36 -17.79
CA SER A 129 25.72 5.87 -16.91
C SER A 129 25.47 4.44 -16.40
N LYS A 130 25.32 3.51 -17.34
CA LYS A 130 25.03 2.08 -17.05
C LYS A 130 26.04 1.43 -16.09
N ASP A 131 27.33 1.73 -16.22
CA ASP A 131 28.38 1.12 -15.39
C ASP A 131 28.28 1.60 -13.94
N LEU A 132 27.98 2.89 -13.73
CA LEU A 132 27.72 3.46 -12.40
C LEU A 132 26.52 2.78 -11.74
N VAL A 133 25.41 2.63 -12.47
CA VAL A 133 24.21 1.93 -11.96
C VAL A 133 24.55 0.50 -11.55
N SER A 134 25.32 -0.21 -12.37
CA SER A 134 25.72 -1.60 -12.09
C SER A 134 26.64 -1.70 -10.88
N ALA A 135 27.59 -0.77 -10.74
CA ALA A 135 28.46 -0.69 -9.57
C ALA A 135 27.66 -0.39 -8.30
N LEU A 136 26.75 0.59 -8.33
CA LEU A 136 25.91 0.93 -7.18
C LEU A 136 24.99 -0.22 -6.75
N GLN A 137 24.38 -0.92 -7.69
CA GLN A 137 23.57 -2.11 -7.41
C GLN A 137 24.41 -3.22 -6.75
N THR A 138 25.59 -3.51 -7.32
CA THR A 138 26.51 -4.52 -6.78
C THR A 138 26.96 -4.17 -5.36
N THR A 139 27.33 -2.91 -5.12
CA THR A 139 27.73 -2.43 -3.80
C THR A 139 26.57 -2.52 -2.80
N ASN A 140 25.36 -2.10 -3.20
CA ASN A 140 24.18 -2.21 -2.35
C ASN A 140 23.86 -3.66 -1.98
N ASP A 141 23.92 -4.58 -2.93
CA ASP A 141 23.66 -5.99 -2.69
C ASP A 141 24.74 -6.64 -1.80
N ALA A 142 26.01 -6.26 -1.98
CA ALA A 142 27.12 -6.70 -1.13
C ALA A 142 26.95 -6.22 0.31
N VAL A 143 26.69 -4.93 0.52
CA VAL A 143 26.47 -4.35 1.87
C VAL A 143 25.25 -5.01 2.55
N LEU A 144 24.15 -5.20 1.82
CA LEU A 144 22.98 -5.88 2.36
C LEU A 144 23.25 -7.36 2.69
N ALA A 145 24.10 -8.04 1.92
CA ALA A 145 24.50 -9.43 2.19
C ALA A 145 25.35 -9.52 3.46
N GLU A 146 26.28 -8.58 3.68
CA GLU A 146 27.09 -8.51 4.90
C GLU A 146 26.24 -8.22 6.14
N ILE A 147 25.32 -7.26 6.06
CA ILE A 147 24.37 -6.96 7.15
C ILE A 147 23.54 -8.19 7.50
N LYS A 148 23.01 -8.91 6.49
CA LYS A 148 22.27 -10.17 6.72
C LYS A 148 23.15 -11.26 7.32
N ALA A 149 24.43 -11.33 6.95
CA ALA A 149 25.37 -12.27 7.53
C ALA A 149 25.62 -11.96 9.02
N HIS A 150 25.79 -10.69 9.37
CA HIS A 150 25.93 -10.26 10.77
C HIS A 150 24.69 -10.58 11.62
N HIS A 151 23.48 -10.37 11.09
CA HIS A 151 22.26 -10.74 11.81
C HIS A 151 22.11 -12.25 12.04
N ARG A 152 22.74 -13.10 11.22
CA ARG A 152 22.77 -14.56 11.41
C ARG A 152 23.89 -14.98 12.36
N ASP A 153 25.02 -14.29 12.29
CA ASP A 153 26.23 -14.55 13.06
C ASP A 153 26.84 -13.22 13.54
N PRO A 154 26.62 -12.85 14.82
CA PRO A 154 27.12 -11.59 15.38
C PRO A 154 28.64 -11.42 15.36
N SER A 155 29.41 -12.48 15.06
CA SER A 155 30.86 -12.39 14.92
C SER A 155 31.32 -11.73 13.61
N LYS A 156 30.44 -11.66 12.60
CA LYS A 156 30.71 -11.00 11.32
C LYS A 156 30.78 -9.48 11.48
N PRO A 157 31.48 -8.74 10.60
CA PRO A 157 31.52 -7.28 10.68
C PRO A 157 30.15 -6.65 10.38
N TYR A 158 29.86 -5.54 11.05
CA TYR A 158 28.72 -4.67 10.78
C TYR A 158 29.23 -3.23 10.61
N PRO A 159 28.75 -2.48 9.59
CA PRO A 159 29.10 -1.07 9.45
C PRO A 159 28.70 -0.29 10.70
N LYS A 160 29.69 0.24 11.43
CA LYS A 160 29.45 1.05 12.63
C LYS A 160 28.64 2.30 12.30
N GLU A 161 27.92 2.85 13.27
CA GLU A 161 27.06 4.04 13.07
C GLU A 161 27.83 5.30 12.66
N ASP A 162 29.12 5.38 12.98
CA ASP A 162 30.03 6.46 12.59
C ASP A 162 30.57 6.31 11.15
N ASN A 163 30.27 5.19 10.47
CA ASN A 163 30.71 4.97 9.11
C ASN A 163 29.80 5.70 8.10
N PRO A 164 30.32 6.67 7.31
CA PRO A 164 29.53 7.43 6.36
C PRO A 164 29.02 6.60 5.18
N LEU A 165 29.57 5.40 4.95
CA LEU A 165 29.29 4.54 3.80
C LEU A 165 27.79 4.36 3.54
N LEU A 166 26.99 4.06 4.57
CA LEU A 166 25.56 3.81 4.39
C LEU A 166 24.81 5.07 3.95
N MET A 167 25.19 6.22 4.49
CA MET A 167 24.59 7.52 4.16
C MET A 167 24.95 7.95 2.74
N GLU A 168 26.22 7.82 2.37
CA GLU A 168 26.72 8.18 1.03
C GLU A 168 26.12 7.26 -0.02
N LEU A 169 26.16 5.94 0.20
CA LEU A 169 25.56 4.97 -0.71
C LEU A 169 24.07 5.22 -0.89
N ALA A 170 23.31 5.44 0.19
CA ALA A 170 21.89 5.77 0.11
C ALA A 170 21.64 7.04 -0.73
N THR A 171 22.52 8.04 -0.59
CA THR A 171 22.45 9.25 -1.41
C THR A 171 22.65 8.91 -2.88
N TYR A 172 23.70 8.19 -3.27
CA TYR A 172 23.92 7.83 -4.67
C TYR A 172 22.78 6.96 -5.25
N LEU A 173 22.22 6.05 -4.45
CA LEU A 173 21.06 5.25 -4.83
C LEU A 173 19.82 6.13 -5.08
N ASP A 174 19.55 7.10 -4.21
CA ASP A 174 18.44 8.05 -4.38
C ASP A 174 18.58 8.85 -5.69
N TRP A 175 19.78 9.34 -6.00
CA TRP A 175 20.05 10.10 -7.22
C TRP A 175 19.96 9.27 -8.50
N CYS A 176 20.21 7.97 -8.41
CA CYS A 176 20.04 7.02 -9.52
C CYS A 176 18.64 6.39 -9.59
N GLY A 177 17.69 6.82 -8.75
CA GLY A 177 16.36 6.21 -8.71
C GLY A 177 16.32 4.77 -8.19
N LEU A 178 17.40 4.30 -7.55
CA LEU A 178 17.58 2.95 -7.02
C LEU A 178 17.04 2.84 -5.58
N TYR A 179 15.80 3.25 -5.37
CA TYR A 179 15.14 3.19 -4.05
C TYR A 179 13.66 2.84 -4.19
N GLN A 180 13.03 2.49 -3.06
CA GLN A 180 11.62 2.11 -3.01
C GLN A 180 10.82 3.12 -2.17
N PRO A 181 10.11 4.08 -2.81
CA PRO A 181 9.36 5.12 -2.10
C PRO A 181 8.35 4.57 -1.06
N ILE A 182 7.58 3.55 -1.43
CA ILE A 182 6.53 2.97 -0.57
C ILE A 182 7.12 2.27 0.67
N SER A 183 8.33 1.74 0.56
CA SER A 183 9.00 1.03 1.66
C SER A 183 9.64 2.00 2.67
N LYS A 184 9.66 3.30 2.39
CA LYS A 184 10.27 4.31 3.25
C LYS A 184 9.42 4.55 4.50
N ILE A 185 10.09 4.54 5.66
CA ILE A 185 9.53 5.02 6.92
C ILE A 185 9.76 6.54 6.99
N TYR A 186 8.67 7.29 7.03
CA TYR A 186 8.68 8.76 7.04
C TYR A 186 8.61 9.33 8.45
N VAL A 187 7.88 8.66 9.34
CA VAL A 187 7.61 9.12 10.69
C VAL A 187 7.79 7.98 11.68
N THR A 188 8.33 8.30 12.85
CA THR A 188 8.30 7.41 14.00
C THR A 188 6.94 7.53 14.68
N THR A 189 6.34 6.39 15.02
CA THR A 189 4.99 6.33 15.57
C THR A 189 4.99 5.58 16.91
N ARG A 190 4.05 5.95 17.79
CA ARG A 190 3.77 5.14 18.98
C ARG A 190 2.80 4.02 18.59
N PRO A 191 2.86 2.85 19.24
CA PRO A 191 1.87 1.79 19.02
C PRO A 191 0.45 2.30 19.26
N ILE A 192 -0.46 1.97 18.35
CA ILE A 192 -1.89 2.29 18.46
C ILE A 192 -2.65 0.97 18.58
N GLY A 193 -3.40 0.81 19.68
CA GLY A 193 -4.19 -0.40 19.93
C GLY A 193 -5.24 -0.65 18.86
N ASN A 194 -5.38 -1.91 18.43
CA ASN A 194 -6.34 -2.36 17.42
C ASN A 194 -6.26 -1.63 16.06
N LEU A 195 -5.14 -0.97 15.75
CA LEU A 195 -4.94 -0.27 14.48
C LEU A 195 -5.13 -1.19 13.25
N PRO A 196 -4.64 -2.45 13.22
CA PRO A 196 -4.81 -3.32 12.07
C PRO A 196 -6.29 -3.63 11.78
N LEU A 197 -7.08 -3.85 12.83
CA LEU A 197 -8.53 -4.08 12.72
C LEU A 197 -9.24 -2.82 12.21
N PHE A 198 -8.90 -1.65 12.74
CA PHE A 198 -9.44 -0.39 12.25
C PHE A 198 -9.13 -0.17 10.76
N MET A 199 -7.87 -0.40 10.35
CA MET A 199 -7.46 -0.25 8.96
C MET A 199 -8.16 -1.25 8.03
N MET A 200 -8.45 -2.47 8.51
CA MET A 200 -9.26 -3.44 7.77
C MET A 200 -10.68 -2.90 7.56
N LEU A 201 -11.36 -2.47 8.62
CA LEU A 201 -12.72 -1.91 8.54
C LEU A 201 -12.76 -0.67 7.63
N PHE A 202 -11.76 0.19 7.75
CA PHE A 202 -11.57 1.36 6.89
C PHE A 202 -11.43 0.98 5.42
N THR A 203 -10.62 -0.03 5.13
CA THR A 203 -10.39 -0.51 3.76
C THR A 203 -11.66 -1.08 3.16
N VAL A 204 -12.33 -2.01 3.84
CA VAL A 204 -13.57 -2.66 3.36
C VAL A 204 -14.67 -1.62 3.13
N THR A 205 -14.88 -0.71 4.09
CA THR A 205 -15.91 0.34 3.99
C THR A 205 -15.75 1.20 2.73
N HIS A 206 -14.51 1.54 2.37
CA HIS A 206 -14.25 2.37 1.19
C HIS A 206 -14.20 1.55 -0.10
N LEU A 207 -13.76 0.29 -0.03
CA LEU A 207 -13.82 -0.64 -1.17
C LEU A 207 -15.24 -0.86 -1.70
N ALA A 208 -16.27 -0.76 -0.85
CA ALA A 208 -17.66 -0.81 -1.26
C ALA A 208 -18.06 0.32 -2.24
N LYS A 209 -17.30 1.43 -2.29
CA LYS A 209 -17.54 2.57 -3.19
C LYS A 209 -16.88 2.41 -4.57
N PHE A 210 -16.06 1.38 -4.77
CA PHE A 210 -15.39 1.11 -6.03
C PHE A 210 -16.10 0.00 -6.82
N THR A 211 -15.77 -0.08 -8.09
CA THR A 211 -16.08 -1.21 -8.96
C THR A 211 -14.78 -1.60 -9.68
N TYR A 212 -14.43 -2.88 -9.61
CA TYR A 212 -13.32 -3.42 -10.39
C TYR A 212 -13.62 -3.40 -11.89
N VAL A 213 -12.65 -2.97 -12.68
CA VAL A 213 -12.72 -2.93 -14.14
C VAL A 213 -11.55 -3.73 -14.71
N SER A 214 -11.84 -4.93 -15.22
CA SER A 214 -10.84 -5.88 -15.74
C SER A 214 -10.02 -5.30 -16.90
N SER A 215 -10.64 -4.53 -17.79
CA SER A 215 -9.95 -3.91 -18.95
C SER A 215 -8.80 -2.96 -18.56
N GLN A 216 -8.81 -2.42 -17.34
CA GLN A 216 -7.76 -1.56 -16.80
C GLN A 216 -6.98 -2.21 -15.66
N GLY A 217 -7.40 -3.41 -15.22
CA GLY A 217 -6.85 -4.11 -14.06
C GLY A 217 -6.91 -3.26 -12.78
N GLY A 218 -7.92 -2.40 -12.64
CA GLY A 218 -7.95 -1.33 -11.64
C GLY A 218 -9.31 -1.13 -10.98
N LEU A 219 -9.30 -0.44 -9.84
CA LEU A 219 -10.49 -0.07 -9.06
C LEU A 219 -10.91 1.36 -9.45
N LEU A 220 -12.13 1.51 -9.97
CA LEU A 220 -12.70 2.82 -10.32
C LEU A 220 -13.85 3.18 -9.39
N SER A 221 -14.04 4.47 -9.11
CA SER A 221 -15.21 4.94 -8.34
C SER A 221 -16.51 4.55 -9.05
N LYS A 222 -17.53 4.18 -8.26
CA LYS A 222 -18.89 4.02 -8.76
C LYS A 222 -19.42 5.35 -9.31
N LYS A 223 -20.16 5.29 -10.42
CA LYS A 223 -20.78 6.49 -11.02
C LYS A 223 -21.65 7.21 -9.98
N GLY A 224 -21.48 8.53 -9.85
CA GLY A 224 -22.27 9.39 -8.96
C GLY A 224 -21.73 9.53 -7.53
N VAL A 225 -20.62 8.86 -7.20
CA VAL A 225 -19.82 9.13 -6.00
C VAL A 225 -18.67 10.06 -6.41
N ASP A 226 -18.22 10.94 -5.51
CA ASP A 226 -17.03 11.78 -5.70
C ASP A 226 -15.90 10.95 -6.35
N SER A 227 -15.13 11.55 -7.26
CA SER A 227 -14.11 10.85 -8.05
C SER A 227 -12.94 10.39 -7.19
N ILE A 228 -13.12 9.28 -6.48
CA ILE A 228 -12.09 8.59 -5.71
C ILE A 228 -11.35 7.64 -6.65
N ASP A 229 -10.03 7.73 -6.68
CA ASP A 229 -9.18 6.81 -7.45
C ASP A 229 -8.69 5.67 -6.56
N GLY A 230 -8.85 4.43 -7.04
CA GLY A 230 -8.53 3.22 -6.30
C GLY A 230 -7.03 3.03 -6.10
N LEU A 231 -6.20 3.43 -7.07
CA LEU A 231 -4.75 3.25 -6.94
C LEU A 231 -4.15 4.14 -5.84
N PRO A 232 -4.42 5.46 -5.79
CA PRO A 232 -4.04 6.29 -4.66
C PRO A 232 -4.59 5.78 -3.32
N PHE A 233 -5.82 5.28 -3.29
CA PHE A 233 -6.39 4.73 -2.05
C PHE A 233 -5.53 3.58 -1.51
N VAL A 234 -5.22 2.59 -2.35
CA VAL A 234 -4.43 1.41 -1.96
C VAL A 234 -3.01 1.80 -1.53
N LEU A 235 -2.36 2.67 -2.30
CA LEU A 235 -0.98 3.09 -1.99
C LEU A 235 -0.92 3.94 -0.74
N GLY A 236 -1.92 4.80 -0.51
CA GLY A 236 -2.03 5.64 0.67
C GLY A 236 -2.24 4.84 1.95
N SER A 237 -3.26 3.96 1.96
CA SER A 237 -3.57 3.10 3.12
C SER A 237 -2.39 2.21 3.49
N PHE A 238 -1.70 1.64 2.49
CA PHE A 238 -0.54 0.80 2.74
C PHE A 238 0.69 1.60 3.21
N THR A 239 0.94 2.77 2.62
CA THR A 239 2.01 3.66 3.08
C THR A 239 1.82 4.02 4.54
N PHE A 240 0.59 4.35 4.95
CA PHE A 240 0.26 4.65 6.33
C PHE A 240 0.51 3.44 7.26
N LEU A 241 0.04 2.25 6.90
CA LEU A 241 0.28 1.03 7.68
C LEU A 241 1.77 0.71 7.85
N LYS A 242 2.58 0.98 6.82
CA LYS A 242 4.03 0.78 6.84
C LYS A 242 4.77 1.66 7.83
N GLN A 243 4.17 2.75 8.33
CA GLN A 243 4.79 3.61 9.35
C GLN A 243 4.82 2.99 10.75
N PHE A 244 4.17 1.83 10.92
CA PHE A 244 4.12 1.08 12.16
C PHE A 244 4.94 -0.20 12.06
N HIS A 245 5.10 -0.89 13.20
CA HIS A 245 5.78 -2.19 13.24
C HIS A 245 5.16 -3.17 12.24
N GLN A 246 6.00 -4.02 11.62
CA GLN A 246 5.61 -4.95 10.55
C GLN A 246 4.43 -5.87 10.90
N ASP A 247 4.28 -6.20 12.19
CA ASP A 247 3.16 -7.02 12.68
C ASP A 247 1.79 -6.40 12.37
N ASN A 248 1.70 -5.07 12.27
CA ASN A 248 0.44 -4.41 11.91
C ASN A 248 -0.01 -4.76 10.50
N VAL A 249 0.94 -4.86 9.56
CA VAL A 249 0.64 -5.28 8.19
C VAL A 249 0.19 -6.74 8.18
N THR A 250 0.88 -7.60 8.93
CA THR A 250 0.53 -9.02 9.06
C THR A 250 -0.87 -9.21 9.64
N GLN A 251 -1.18 -8.54 10.76
CA GLN A 251 -2.51 -8.61 11.40
C GLN A 251 -3.59 -8.00 10.51
N PHE A 252 -3.29 -6.92 9.78
CA PHE A 252 -4.24 -6.31 8.83
C PHE A 252 -4.60 -7.29 7.73
N LEU A 253 -3.60 -7.96 7.14
CA LEU A 253 -3.84 -8.99 6.11
C LEU A 253 -4.60 -10.20 6.68
N ALA A 254 -4.32 -10.59 7.92
CA ALA A 254 -5.04 -11.68 8.58
C ALA A 254 -6.53 -11.35 8.77
N TYR A 255 -6.87 -10.16 9.28
CA TYR A 255 -8.26 -9.72 9.40
C TYR A 255 -8.95 -9.61 8.03
N LEU A 256 -8.26 -9.08 7.02
CA LEU A 256 -8.81 -8.96 5.67
C LEU A 256 -9.06 -10.35 5.04
N GLY A 257 -8.15 -11.30 5.27
CA GLY A 257 -8.30 -12.70 4.84
C GLY A 257 -9.46 -13.41 5.55
N GLN A 258 -9.58 -13.25 6.87
CA GLN A 258 -10.73 -13.73 7.64
C GLN A 258 -12.05 -13.21 7.06
N TYR A 259 -12.11 -11.91 6.75
CA TYR A 259 -13.30 -11.29 6.18
C TYR A 259 -13.67 -11.88 4.81
N VAL A 260 -12.69 -12.03 3.91
CA VAL A 260 -12.89 -12.64 2.58
C VAL A 260 -13.35 -14.10 2.70
N ARG A 261 -12.69 -14.91 3.54
CA ARG A 261 -13.09 -16.31 3.76
C ARG A 261 -14.52 -16.42 4.30
N SER A 262 -14.89 -15.52 5.21
CA SER A 262 -16.23 -15.51 5.81
C SER A 262 -17.32 -15.09 4.82
N LEU A 263 -17.03 -14.11 3.95
CA LEU A 263 -17.96 -13.72 2.88
C LEU A 263 -18.20 -14.84 1.86
N LEU A 264 -17.17 -15.62 1.55
CA LEU A 264 -17.28 -16.74 0.60
C LEU A 264 -18.11 -17.89 1.17
N GLU A 265 -17.96 -18.17 2.46
CA GLU A 265 -18.76 -19.17 3.18
C GLU A 265 -20.25 -18.76 3.25
N GLU A 266 -20.54 -17.50 3.62
CA GLU A 266 -21.92 -16.99 3.72
C GLU A 266 -22.62 -16.90 2.34
N GLY A 267 -21.87 -16.63 1.27
CA GLY A 267 -22.40 -16.53 -0.08
C GLY A 267 -22.79 -17.85 -0.75
N SER A 268 -22.51 -19.01 -0.13
CA SER A 268 -22.67 -20.34 -0.75
C SER A 268 -22.06 -20.43 -2.16
N VAL A 269 -20.96 -19.70 -2.39
CA VAL A 269 -20.27 -19.72 -3.69
C VAL A 269 -19.63 -21.09 -3.82
N SER A 270 -20.20 -21.93 -4.69
CA SER A 270 -19.53 -23.18 -5.05
C SER A 270 -18.14 -22.84 -5.57
N VAL A 271 -17.11 -23.47 -5.00
CA VAL A 271 -15.67 -23.30 -5.30
C VAL A 271 -15.36 -23.44 -6.80
N ALA A 272 -16.31 -23.92 -7.60
CA ALA A 272 -16.22 -24.17 -9.02
C ALA A 272 -16.55 -22.97 -9.94
N LYS A 273 -17.17 -21.88 -9.47
CA LYS A 273 -17.51 -20.71 -10.32
C LYS A 273 -17.31 -19.36 -9.62
N PHE A 274 -16.16 -18.74 -9.87
CA PHE A 274 -15.84 -17.37 -9.40
C PHE A 274 -16.71 -16.27 -10.05
N SER A 275 -17.48 -16.58 -11.12
CA SER A 275 -18.40 -15.63 -11.75
C SER A 275 -19.49 -15.11 -10.81
N ASP A 276 -19.71 -15.79 -9.69
CA ASP A 276 -20.73 -15.47 -8.68
C ASP A 276 -20.11 -14.81 -7.43
N ALA A 277 -18.80 -14.50 -7.45
CA ALA A 277 -18.16 -13.81 -6.34
C ALA A 277 -18.76 -12.40 -6.16
N SER A 278 -19.05 -12.04 -4.91
CA SER A 278 -19.60 -10.72 -4.61
C SER A 278 -18.69 -9.60 -5.11
N ILE A 279 -19.28 -8.45 -5.47
CA ILE A 279 -18.53 -7.25 -5.87
C ILE A 279 -17.53 -6.85 -4.77
N GLU A 280 -17.91 -7.05 -3.51
CA GLU A 280 -17.07 -6.77 -2.35
C GLU A 280 -15.82 -7.67 -2.31
N THR A 281 -15.99 -8.98 -2.47
CA THR A 281 -14.88 -9.93 -2.57
C THR A 281 -13.95 -9.58 -3.73
N THR A 282 -14.51 -9.28 -4.89
CA THR A 282 -13.75 -8.90 -6.09
C THR A 282 -12.91 -7.64 -5.86
N ASN A 283 -13.48 -6.61 -5.22
CA ASN A 283 -12.76 -5.38 -4.93
C ASN A 283 -11.62 -5.58 -3.93
N ILE A 284 -11.80 -6.45 -2.93
CA ILE A 284 -10.75 -6.79 -1.96
C ILE A 284 -9.60 -7.55 -2.62
N LEU A 285 -9.91 -8.50 -3.52
CA LEU A 285 -8.88 -9.22 -4.27
C LEU A 285 -8.11 -8.28 -5.20
N ALA A 286 -8.80 -7.35 -5.87
CA ALA A 286 -8.15 -6.31 -6.66
C ALA A 286 -7.24 -5.42 -5.80
N TYR A 287 -7.68 -5.04 -4.59
CA TYR A 287 -6.86 -4.29 -3.64
C TYR A 287 -5.57 -5.05 -3.27
N LEU A 288 -5.69 -6.34 -2.93
CA LEU A 288 -4.55 -7.21 -2.61
C LEU A 288 -3.61 -7.39 -3.81
N GLU A 289 -4.15 -7.49 -5.02
CA GLU A 289 -3.33 -7.56 -6.23
C GLU A 289 -2.54 -6.28 -6.46
N ILE A 290 -3.15 -5.10 -6.26
CA ILE A 290 -2.44 -3.82 -6.34
C ILE A 290 -1.32 -3.77 -5.29
N LEU A 291 -1.53 -4.28 -4.07
CA LEU A 291 -0.46 -4.38 -3.07
C LEU A 291 0.72 -5.25 -3.53
N VAL A 292 0.43 -6.42 -4.10
CA VAL A 292 1.48 -7.32 -4.61
C VAL A 292 2.24 -6.66 -5.78
N ARG A 293 1.52 -6.03 -6.72
CA ARG A 293 2.11 -5.42 -7.91
C ARG A 293 2.91 -4.14 -7.60
N HIS A 294 2.38 -3.28 -6.71
CA HIS A 294 2.93 -1.93 -6.53
C HIS A 294 3.67 -1.72 -5.21
N CYS A 295 3.40 -2.50 -4.16
CA CYS A 295 3.92 -2.26 -2.81
C CYS A 295 5.01 -3.25 -2.37
N ASN A 296 5.52 -4.08 -3.29
CA ASN A 296 6.55 -5.10 -3.03
C ASN A 296 6.18 -6.06 -1.88
N VAL A 297 4.87 -6.29 -1.68
CA VAL A 297 4.37 -7.30 -0.75
C VAL A 297 4.56 -8.66 -1.42
N SER A 298 5.33 -9.54 -0.77
CA SER A 298 5.50 -10.90 -1.28
C SER A 298 4.15 -11.59 -1.38
N ARG A 299 3.86 -12.16 -2.54
CA ARG A 299 2.63 -12.91 -2.80
C ARG A 299 2.38 -13.97 -1.72
N LYS A 300 3.44 -14.66 -1.28
CA LYS A 300 3.37 -15.67 -0.23
C LYS A 300 2.72 -15.16 1.06
N VAL A 301 2.98 -13.91 1.44
CA VAL A 301 2.42 -13.30 2.65
C VAL A 301 0.91 -13.08 2.52
N VAL A 302 0.42 -12.74 1.33
CA VAL A 302 -1.02 -12.59 1.06
C VAL A 302 -1.71 -13.95 1.02
N LEU A 303 -1.08 -14.93 0.36
CA LEU A 303 -1.62 -16.28 0.20
C LEU A 303 -1.73 -17.06 1.52
N ASN A 304 -0.95 -16.69 2.55
CA ASN A 304 -1.12 -17.24 3.89
C ASN A 304 -2.51 -16.98 4.49
N TYR A 305 -3.20 -15.93 4.03
CA TYR A 305 -4.48 -15.49 4.60
C TYR A 305 -5.67 -15.59 3.62
N VAL A 306 -5.40 -15.68 2.31
CA VAL A 306 -6.41 -15.83 1.26
C VAL A 306 -6.09 -17.06 0.42
N PRO A 307 -7.02 -18.01 0.25
CA PRO A 307 -6.77 -19.24 -0.52
C PRO A 307 -6.27 -18.99 -1.96
N ASP A 308 -5.26 -19.75 -2.37
CA ASP A 308 -4.57 -19.63 -3.67
C ASP A 308 -5.53 -19.68 -4.87
N TYR A 309 -6.49 -20.61 -4.84
CA TYR A 309 -7.42 -20.83 -5.95
C TYR A 309 -8.27 -19.60 -6.24
N ILE A 310 -8.63 -18.81 -5.22
CA ILE A 310 -9.44 -17.59 -5.37
C ILE A 310 -8.63 -16.52 -6.10
N PHE A 311 -7.36 -16.38 -5.71
CA PHE A 311 -6.47 -15.38 -6.27
C PHE A 311 -6.08 -15.69 -7.71
N ASP A 312 -5.89 -16.97 -8.04
CA ASP A 312 -5.61 -17.42 -9.41
C ASP A 312 -6.85 -17.35 -10.31
N GLN A 313 -8.04 -17.72 -9.81
CA GLN A 313 -9.29 -17.60 -10.58
C GLN A 313 -9.67 -16.15 -10.87
N PHE A 314 -9.44 -15.23 -9.92
CA PHE A 314 -9.63 -13.79 -10.15
C PHE A 314 -8.78 -13.31 -11.35
N ARG A 315 -7.54 -13.79 -11.47
CA ARG A 315 -6.65 -13.45 -12.59
C ARG A 315 -7.02 -14.12 -13.89
N SER A 316 -7.45 -15.38 -13.88
CA SER A 316 -7.86 -16.06 -15.12
C SER A 316 -9.15 -15.49 -15.70
N SER A 317 -9.96 -14.84 -14.86
CA SER A 317 -11.24 -14.23 -15.25
C SER A 317 -11.10 -12.75 -15.65
N SER A 318 -9.92 -12.16 -15.52
CA SER A 318 -9.61 -10.74 -15.79
C SER A 318 -8.78 -10.58 -17.06
#